data_AF-A0A2U1MI91-F1
#
_entry.id   AF-A0A2U1MI91-F1
#
_cell.length_a   1.000
_cell.length_b   1.000
_cell.length_c   1.000
_cell.angle_alpha   90.00
_cell.angle_beta   90.00
_cell.angle_gamma   90.00
#
_symmetry.space_group_name_H-M   'P 1'
#
loop_
_entity.id
_entity.type
_entity.pdbx_description
1 polymer ?
#
loop_
_entity_poly.entity_id
_entity_poly.type
_entity_poly.pdbx_seq_one_letter_code
_entity_poly.pdbx_strand_id
1 'polypeptide(L)'
;MLKLTIPQSSPSEWNRFYRSANIALCPLALMYSCKSFFSLNHPIVFLLPNVHFPLWLIVLFGSSSLALVHFIVETKPPKTEQMPVILIGFIMSVFWISTMAGELLNCLAALGSLLEVPPSLLGLTVLAWGNSVGDLVADVAVAKAGQPAMAMAGCFAGPMFNMLFGLGTALVIQTANIYPQAYELHFHVSIVVAFVFLILSLMGTLLVVTWCRFHVPRFWGFCLVGLYVFFIAVSLLIAKLQF
;
A
#
# COMPACT_ATOMS: atom_id res chain seq x y z
N MET A 1 6.70 15.08 -10.50
CA MET A 1 5.29 14.64 -10.54
C MET A 1 4.64 14.70 -9.17
N LEU A 2 5.12 13.98 -8.14
CA LEU A 2 4.49 13.95 -6.80
C LEU A 2 4.24 15.34 -6.15
N LYS A 3 5.18 16.28 -6.27
CA LYS A 3 5.02 17.67 -5.77
C LYS A 3 3.89 18.48 -6.44
N LEU A 4 3.40 18.05 -7.60
CA LEU A 4 2.33 18.73 -8.35
C LEU A 4 0.92 18.26 -7.96
N THR A 5 0.83 17.10 -7.30
CA THR A 5 -0.43 16.43 -6.98
C THR A 5 -0.60 16.12 -5.49
N ILE A 6 0.46 16.24 -4.70
CA ILE A 6 0.38 16.17 -3.24
C ILE A 6 0.61 17.59 -2.72
N PRO A 7 -0.43 18.23 -2.15
CA PRO A 7 -0.27 19.55 -1.58
C PRO A 7 0.72 19.53 -0.41
N GLN A 8 1.71 20.42 -0.48
CA GLN A 8 2.66 20.66 0.61
C GLN A 8 2.06 21.71 1.56
N SER A 9 2.12 21.42 2.86
CA SER A 9 1.52 22.27 3.89
C SER A 9 2.54 23.24 4.50
N SER A 10 3.82 22.89 4.49
CA SER A 10 4.93 23.67 5.07
C SER A 10 5.15 25.03 4.37
N PRO A 11 5.13 26.16 5.10
CA PRO A 11 5.36 27.50 4.54
C PRO A 11 6.75 27.67 3.90
N SER A 12 7.76 26.92 4.36
CA SER A 12 9.14 26.98 3.87
C SER A 12 9.33 26.39 2.47
N GLU A 13 8.50 25.43 2.08
CA GLU A 13 8.53 24.80 0.74
C GLU A 13 7.43 25.35 -0.18
N TRP A 14 6.74 26.41 0.26
CA TRP A 14 5.62 26.97 -0.49
C TRP A 14 6.09 27.57 -1.80
N ASN A 15 5.49 27.11 -2.90
CA ASN A 15 5.65 27.75 -4.19
C ASN A 15 4.29 27.84 -4.90
N ARG A 16 4.00 29.06 -5.36
CA ARG A 16 2.74 29.49 -5.96
C ARG A 16 2.28 28.56 -7.07
N PHE A 17 3.20 28.13 -7.92
CA PHE A 17 2.91 27.27 -9.07
C PHE A 17 2.46 25.87 -8.64
N TYR A 18 3.12 25.27 -7.66
CA TYR A 18 2.76 23.93 -7.18
C TYR A 18 1.42 23.94 -6.46
N ARG A 19 1.07 25.00 -5.72
CA ARG A 19 -0.22 25.10 -5.04
C ARG A 19 -1.38 25.28 -6.02
N SER A 20 -1.22 26.12 -7.05
CA SER A 20 -2.23 26.23 -8.11
C SER A 20 -2.35 24.94 -8.92
N ALA A 21 -1.23 24.25 -9.21
CA ALA A 21 -1.25 22.97 -9.89
C ALA A 21 -1.99 21.90 -9.06
N ASN A 22 -1.79 21.85 -7.74
CA ASN A 22 -2.52 20.95 -6.84
C ASN A 22 -4.03 21.23 -6.86
N ILE A 23 -4.47 22.50 -6.87
CA ILE A 23 -5.90 22.85 -6.91
C ILE A 23 -6.56 22.35 -8.22
N ALA A 24 -5.84 22.37 -9.34
CA ALA A 24 -6.34 21.85 -10.61
C ALA A 24 -6.28 20.31 -10.69
N LEU A 25 -5.17 19.71 -10.25
CA LEU A 25 -4.88 18.30 -10.48
C LEU A 25 -5.48 17.37 -9.42
N CYS A 26 -5.62 17.81 -8.16
CA CYS A 26 -6.14 16.96 -7.08
C CYS A 26 -7.58 16.48 -7.33
N PRO A 27 -8.54 17.35 -7.73
CA PRO A 27 -9.91 16.91 -8.02
C PRO A 27 -9.98 15.92 -9.19
N LEU A 28 -9.13 16.10 -10.20
CA LEU A 28 -9.06 15.23 -11.37
C LEU A 28 -8.50 13.84 -11.04
N ALA A 29 -7.43 13.81 -10.24
CA ALA A 29 -6.84 12.56 -9.78
C ALA A 29 -7.77 11.81 -8.82
N LEU A 30 -8.48 12.50 -7.91
CA LEU A 30 -9.52 11.89 -7.05
C LEU A 30 -10.68 11.31 -7.87
N MET A 31 -11.12 12.03 -8.90
CA MET A 31 -12.14 11.53 -9.82
C MET A 31 -11.70 10.26 -10.54
N TYR A 32 -10.43 10.20 -10.96
CA TYR A 32 -9.88 9.00 -11.56
C TYR A 32 -9.90 7.81 -10.58
N SER A 33 -9.57 8.03 -9.30
CA SER A 33 -9.65 6.98 -8.26
C SER A 33 -11.09 6.50 -8.06
N CYS A 34 -12.05 7.42 -8.05
CA CYS A 34 -13.47 7.11 -7.86
C CYS A 34 -14.14 6.54 -9.11
N LYS A 35 -13.41 6.22 -10.19
CA LYS A 35 -13.97 5.60 -11.40
C LYS A 35 -14.74 4.31 -11.10
N SER A 36 -14.36 3.58 -10.04
CA SER A 36 -15.08 2.39 -9.58
C SER A 36 -16.43 2.68 -8.92
N PHE A 37 -16.63 3.88 -8.36
CA PHE A 37 -17.87 4.31 -7.70
C PHE A 37 -18.75 5.18 -8.60
N PHE A 38 -18.14 6.01 -9.45
CA PHE A 38 -18.80 6.90 -10.39
C PHE A 38 -18.25 6.67 -11.79
N SER A 39 -19.10 6.22 -12.72
CA SER A 39 -18.72 6.13 -14.13
C SER A 39 -18.31 7.51 -14.65
N LEU A 40 -17.10 7.62 -15.20
CA LEU A 40 -16.56 8.88 -15.76
C LEU A 40 -17.47 9.49 -16.85
N ASN A 41 -18.32 8.66 -17.45
CA ASN A 41 -19.25 9.03 -18.51
C ASN A 41 -20.67 9.30 -18.01
N HIS A 42 -20.90 9.46 -16.70
CA HIS A 42 -22.25 9.76 -16.22
C HIS A 42 -22.73 11.08 -16.85
N PRO A 43 -23.79 11.06 -17.69
CA PRO A 43 -24.26 12.27 -18.33
C PRO A 43 -24.93 13.14 -17.26
N ILE A 44 -24.36 14.32 -17.00
CA ILE A 44 -25.02 15.32 -16.17
C ILE A 44 -25.82 16.21 -17.11
N VAL A 45 -27.14 16.17 -17.00
CA VAL A 45 -28.03 17.08 -17.73
C VAL A 45 -28.03 18.41 -16.99
N PHE A 46 -27.14 19.33 -17.39
CA PHE A 46 -27.14 20.70 -16.89
C PHE A 46 -27.61 21.63 -18.02
N LEU A 47 -28.84 22.13 -17.87
CA LEU A 47 -29.48 23.22 -18.62
C LEU A 47 -29.73 23.09 -20.15
N LEU A 48 -29.11 22.16 -20.89
CA LEU A 48 -29.37 21.96 -22.33
C LEU A 48 -29.87 20.53 -22.60
N PRO A 49 -31.10 20.33 -23.13
CA PRO A 49 -31.72 19.00 -23.28
C PRO A 49 -30.96 18.00 -24.17
N ASN A 50 -30.01 18.45 -25.00
CA ASN A 50 -29.38 17.65 -26.06
C ASN A 50 -27.84 17.57 -25.97
N VAL A 51 -27.21 18.00 -24.87
CA VAL A 51 -25.75 17.98 -24.75
C VAL A 51 -25.30 17.20 -23.52
N HIS A 52 -24.71 16.03 -23.74
CA HIS A 52 -24.11 15.20 -22.70
C HIS A 52 -22.65 15.60 -22.49
N PHE A 53 -22.35 16.30 -21.40
CA PHE A 53 -20.95 16.57 -21.02
C PHE A 53 -20.44 15.49 -20.06
N PRO A 54 -19.23 14.94 -20.28
CA PRO A 54 -18.62 14.02 -19.34
C PRO A 54 -18.22 14.74 -18.06
N LEU A 55 -18.45 14.08 -16.91
CA LEU A 55 -18.24 14.65 -15.57
C LEU A 55 -16.81 15.16 -15.36
N TRP A 56 -15.82 14.49 -15.95
CA TRP A 56 -14.41 14.88 -15.89
C TRP A 56 -14.15 16.27 -16.48
N LEU A 57 -14.86 16.62 -17.56
CA LEU A 57 -14.67 17.89 -18.25
C LEU A 57 -15.20 19.06 -17.39
N ILE A 58 -16.34 18.87 -16.73
CA ILE A 58 -16.92 19.86 -15.80
C ILE A 58 -15.97 20.11 -14.62
N VAL A 59 -15.44 19.04 -14.02
CA VAL A 59 -14.50 19.16 -12.90
C VAL A 59 -13.17 19.76 -13.33
N LEU A 60 -12.69 19.49 -14.55
CA LEU A 60 -11.49 20.11 -15.11
C LEU A 60 -11.66 21.61 -15.28
N PHE A 61 -12.76 22.06 -15.88
CA PHE A 61 -13.02 23.50 -16.05
C PHE A 61 -13.26 24.20 -14.71
N GLY A 62 -13.99 23.58 -13.78
CA GLY A 62 -14.23 24.11 -12.45
C GLY A 62 -12.94 24.24 -11.62
N SER A 63 -12.14 23.17 -11.55
CA SER A 63 -10.88 23.17 -10.79
C SER A 63 -9.80 24.07 -11.41
N SER A 64 -9.71 24.12 -12.74
CA SER A 64 -8.77 24.99 -13.45
C SER A 64 -9.11 26.47 -13.28
N SER A 65 -10.39 26.84 -13.33
CA SER A 65 -10.81 28.22 -13.07
C SER A 65 -10.50 28.66 -11.63
N LEU A 66 -10.72 27.78 -10.64
CA LEU A 66 -10.35 28.02 -9.24
C LEU A 66 -8.83 28.13 -9.06
N ALA A 67 -8.05 27.29 -9.76
CA ALA A 67 -6.59 27.33 -9.74
C ALA A 67 -6.05 28.63 -10.31
N LEU A 68 -6.64 29.15 -11.39
CA LEU A 68 -6.29 30.44 -11.98
C LEU A 68 -6.60 31.60 -11.03
N VAL A 69 -7.78 31.60 -10.40
CA VAL A 69 -8.15 32.60 -9.40
C VAL A 69 -7.15 32.59 -8.22
N HIS A 70 -6.82 31.41 -7.70
CA HIS A 70 -5.82 31.28 -6.63
C HIS A 70 -4.42 31.73 -7.09
N PHE A 71 -4.02 31.40 -8.33
CA PHE A 71 -2.74 31.85 -8.88
C PHE A 71 -2.66 33.37 -9.07
N ILE A 72 -3.79 34.05 -9.28
CA ILE A 72 -3.82 35.52 -9.41
C ILE A 72 -3.87 36.18 -8.02
N VAL A 73 -4.73 35.71 -7.13
CA VAL A 73 -5.03 36.34 -5.83
C VAL A 73 -3.95 36.05 -4.78
N GLU A 74 -3.44 34.82 -4.70
CA GLU A 74 -2.63 34.39 -3.56
C GLU A 74 -1.14 34.58 -3.82
N THR A 75 -0.59 35.75 -3.46
CA THR A 75 0.84 36.10 -3.70
C THR A 75 1.76 35.75 -2.53
N LYS A 76 1.20 35.48 -1.35
CA LYS A 76 1.95 35.27 -0.11
C LYS A 76 1.73 33.86 0.43
N PRO A 77 2.73 33.25 1.08
CA PRO A 77 2.55 31.97 1.74
C PRO A 77 1.53 32.10 2.89
N PRO A 78 0.71 31.06 3.14
CA PRO A 78 -0.20 31.05 4.27
C PRO A 78 0.59 31.12 5.58
N LYS A 79 0.10 31.89 6.56
CA LYS A 79 0.77 32.10 7.85
C LYS A 79 0.68 30.87 8.78
N THR A 80 -0.25 29.95 8.50
CA THR A 80 -0.52 28.75 9.31
C THR A 80 -0.78 27.55 8.40
N GLU A 81 -0.33 26.39 8.84
CA GLU A 81 -0.66 25.07 8.28
C GLU A 81 -2.19 24.90 8.23
N GLN A 82 -2.76 24.86 7.03
CA GLN A 82 -4.21 24.72 6.86
C GLN A 82 -4.60 23.24 6.95
N MET A 83 -5.42 22.88 7.95
CA MET A 83 -5.88 21.51 8.16
C MET A 83 -6.49 20.84 6.90
N PRO A 84 -7.26 21.53 6.05
CA PRO A 84 -7.77 20.94 4.79
C PRO A 84 -6.67 20.54 3.81
N VAL A 85 -5.57 21.29 3.75
CA VAL A 85 -4.44 21.04 2.85
C VAL A 85 -3.70 19.76 3.28
N ILE A 86 -3.55 19.56 4.59
CA ILE A 86 -2.97 18.35 5.17
C ILE A 86 -3.86 17.14 4.87
N LEU A 87 -5.18 17.26 5.08
CA LEU A 87 -6.13 16.18 4.81
C LEU A 87 -6.13 15.79 3.31
N ILE A 88 -6.17 16.78 2.41
CA ILE A 88 -6.08 16.52 0.97
C ILE A 88 -4.73 15.89 0.63
N GLY A 89 -3.63 16.38 1.20
CA GLY A 89 -2.29 15.82 1.02
C GLY A 89 -2.20 14.35 1.42
N PHE A 90 -2.82 14.00 2.54
CA PHE A 90 -2.93 12.62 3.01
C PHE A 90 -3.72 11.74 2.02
N ILE A 91 -4.92 12.16 1.63
CA ILE A 91 -5.76 11.41 0.69
C ILE A 91 -5.04 11.21 -0.65
N MET A 92 -4.39 12.26 -1.16
CA MET A 92 -3.63 12.18 -2.41
C MET A 92 -2.43 11.25 -2.30
N SER A 93 -1.77 11.20 -1.14
CA SER A 93 -0.67 10.27 -0.88
C SER A 93 -1.16 8.83 -0.90
N VAL A 94 -2.28 8.53 -0.23
CA VAL A 94 -2.91 7.20 -0.25
C VAL A 94 -3.28 6.79 -1.69
N PHE A 95 -3.84 7.72 -2.47
CA PHE A 95 -4.17 7.47 -3.88
C PHE A 95 -2.93 7.10 -4.71
N TRP A 96 -1.85 7.88 -4.59
CA TRP A 96 -0.61 7.61 -5.33
C TRP A 96 0.03 6.29 -4.91
N ILE A 97 0.03 5.98 -3.61
CA ILE A 97 0.52 4.69 -3.11
C ILE A 97 -0.30 3.54 -3.74
N SER A 98 -1.63 3.65 -3.76
CA SER A 98 -2.51 2.64 -4.36
C SER A 98 -2.28 2.47 -5.87
N THR A 99 -2.15 3.57 -6.61
CA THR A 99 -1.91 3.52 -8.07
C THR A 99 -0.54 2.93 -8.37
N MET A 100 0.50 3.36 -7.64
CA MET A 100 1.85 2.81 -7.80
C MET A 100 1.91 1.33 -7.43
N ALA A 101 1.18 0.90 -6.39
CA ALA A 101 1.07 -0.51 -6.03
C ALA A 101 0.39 -1.31 -7.15
N GLY A 102 -0.67 -0.79 -7.77
CA GLY A 102 -1.33 -1.42 -8.92
C GLY A 102 -0.41 -1.59 -10.13
N GLU A 103 0.31 -0.53 -10.52
CA GLU A 103 1.27 -0.59 -11.62
C GLU A 103 2.43 -1.56 -11.31
N LEU A 104 2.91 -1.58 -10.07
CA LEU A 104 3.92 -2.53 -9.62
C LEU A 104 3.42 -3.98 -9.77
N LEU A 105 2.19 -4.28 -9.35
CA LEU A 105 1.57 -5.59 -9.51
C LEU A 105 1.45 -6.01 -10.98
N ASN A 106 1.03 -5.08 -11.85
CA ASN A 106 0.94 -5.33 -13.29
C ASN A 106 2.32 -5.63 -13.91
N CYS A 107 3.34 -4.88 -13.52
CA CYS A 107 4.71 -5.12 -13.95
C CYS A 107 5.22 -6.49 -13.47
N LEU A 108 4.96 -6.86 -12.21
CA LEU A 108 5.32 -8.17 -11.69
C LEU A 108 4.58 -9.30 -12.42
N ALA A 109 3.30 -9.13 -12.72
CA ALA A 109 2.54 -10.12 -13.48
C ALA A 109 3.11 -10.33 -14.90
N ALA A 110 3.51 -9.24 -15.57
CA ALA A 110 4.19 -9.30 -16.87
C ALA A 110 5.57 -9.98 -16.78
N LEU A 111 6.33 -9.75 -15.71
CA LEU A 111 7.59 -10.45 -15.46
C LEU A 111 7.35 -11.94 -15.16
N GLY A 112 6.29 -12.26 -14.43
CA GLY A 112 5.89 -13.64 -14.14
C GLY A 112 5.54 -14.43 -15.38
N SER A 113 4.82 -13.83 -16.32
CA SER A 113 4.51 -14.48 -17.60
C SER A 113 5.74 -14.66 -18.48
N LEU A 114 6.69 -13.72 -18.47
CA LEU A 114 7.96 -13.83 -19.22
C LEU A 114 8.91 -14.89 -18.63
N LEU A 115 8.93 -15.04 -17.31
CA LEU A 115 9.82 -15.97 -16.61
C LEU A 115 9.17 -17.35 -16.37
N GLU A 116 7.94 -17.56 -16.83
CA GLU A 116 7.11 -18.75 -16.54
C GLU A 116 7.00 -19.04 -15.03
N VAL A 117 6.94 -17.97 -14.23
CA VAL A 117 6.83 -18.03 -12.78
C VAL A 117 5.40 -17.70 -12.33
N PRO A 118 4.80 -18.50 -11.42
CA PRO A 118 3.45 -18.25 -10.95
C PRO A 118 3.34 -16.90 -10.19
N PRO A 119 2.26 -16.12 -10.39
CA PRO A 119 2.06 -14.85 -9.68
C PRO A 119 2.07 -15.00 -8.15
N SER A 120 1.63 -16.14 -7.63
CA SER A 120 1.65 -16.46 -6.19
C SER A 120 3.06 -16.52 -5.63
N LEU A 121 4.03 -17.03 -6.40
CA LEU A 121 5.43 -17.07 -5.97
C LEU A 121 6.05 -15.68 -5.96
N LEU A 122 5.76 -14.85 -6.97
CA LEU A 122 6.20 -13.45 -7.02
C LEU A 122 5.63 -12.64 -5.85
N GLY A 123 4.39 -12.94 -5.45
CA GLY A 123 3.78 -12.37 -4.25
C GLY A 123 4.49 -12.80 -2.96
N LEU A 124 4.79 -14.09 -2.81
CA LEU A 124 5.48 -14.62 -1.63
C LEU A 124 6.95 -14.18 -1.53
N THR A 125 7.57 -13.76 -2.63
CA THR A 125 8.99 -13.39 -2.69
C THR A 125 9.16 -11.89 -2.80
N VAL A 126 9.04 -11.34 -4.01
CA VAL A 126 9.38 -9.96 -4.35
C VAL A 126 8.46 -8.98 -3.62
N LEU A 127 7.14 -9.21 -3.61
CA LEU A 127 6.22 -8.31 -2.91
C LEU A 127 6.39 -8.40 -1.38
N ALA A 128 6.52 -9.61 -0.84
CA ALA A 128 6.76 -9.80 0.59
C ALA A 128 8.07 -9.13 1.06
N TRP A 129 9.17 -9.31 0.30
CA TRP A 129 10.45 -8.63 0.58
C TRP A 129 10.32 -7.12 0.48
N GLY A 130 9.69 -6.62 -0.59
CA GLY A 130 9.49 -5.19 -0.79
C GLY A 130 8.73 -4.53 0.36
N ASN A 131 7.74 -5.22 0.92
CA ASN A 131 6.98 -4.72 2.06
C ASN A 131 7.80 -4.74 3.37
N SER A 132 8.60 -5.79 3.61
CA SER A 132 9.28 -5.99 4.90
C SER A 132 10.72 -5.49 4.97
N VAL A 133 11.34 -5.08 3.85
CA VAL A 133 12.73 -4.59 3.85
C VAL A 133 12.87 -3.27 4.63
N GLY A 134 11.89 -2.36 4.53
CA GLY A 134 11.87 -1.10 5.28
C GLY A 134 11.76 -1.35 6.78
N ASP A 135 10.87 -2.26 7.17
CA ASP A 135 10.70 -2.69 8.55
C ASP A 135 11.99 -3.32 9.11
N LEU A 136 12.64 -4.20 8.34
CA LEU A 136 13.91 -4.80 8.71
C LEU A 136 15.00 -3.74 8.97
N VAL A 137 15.12 -2.75 8.09
CA VAL A 137 16.11 -1.67 8.25
C VAL A 137 15.79 -0.83 9.50
N ALA A 138 14.52 -0.51 9.73
CA ALA A 138 14.08 0.25 10.90
C ALA A 138 14.33 -0.52 12.21
N ASP A 139 13.94 -1.79 12.28
CA ASP A 139 14.13 -2.64 13.46
C ASP A 139 15.62 -2.84 13.77
N VAL A 140 16.45 -3.05 12.75
CA VAL A 140 17.92 -3.13 12.92
C VAL A 140 18.50 -1.81 13.43
N ALA A 141 18.00 -0.67 12.94
CA ALA A 141 18.46 0.64 13.41
C ALA A 141 18.09 0.87 14.89
N VAL A 142 16.85 0.56 15.27
CA VAL A 142 16.36 0.68 16.65
C VAL A 142 17.11 -0.28 17.60
N ALA A 143 17.37 -1.51 17.15
CA ALA A 143 18.18 -2.46 17.92
C ALA A 143 19.62 -1.95 18.13
N LYS A 144 20.24 -1.39 17.09
CA LYS A 144 21.59 -0.77 17.18
C LYS A 144 21.62 0.48 18.05
N ALA A 145 20.51 1.20 18.15
CA ALA A 145 20.34 2.34 19.05
C ALA A 145 20.16 1.94 20.53
N GLY A 146 20.27 0.65 20.87
CA GLY A 146 20.18 0.15 22.24
C GLY A 146 18.75 -0.18 22.70
N GLN A 147 17.79 -0.28 21.76
CA GLN A 147 16.39 -0.59 22.06
C GLN A 147 15.92 -1.94 21.43
N PRO A 148 16.57 -3.07 21.74
CA PRO A 148 16.25 -4.36 21.12
C PRO A 148 14.83 -4.86 21.43
N ALA A 149 14.28 -4.55 22.61
CA ALA A 149 12.91 -4.91 22.95
C ALA A 149 11.87 -4.21 22.06
N MET A 150 12.14 -2.96 21.67
CA MET A 150 11.28 -2.20 20.75
C MET A 150 11.37 -2.77 19.33
N ALA A 151 12.57 -3.08 18.85
CA ALA A 151 12.78 -3.72 17.56
C ALA A 151 12.08 -5.10 17.47
N MET A 152 12.14 -5.89 18.54
CA MET A 152 11.42 -7.17 18.62
C MET A 152 9.90 -6.97 18.57
N ALA A 153 9.38 -5.97 19.27
CA ALA A 153 7.95 -5.64 19.23
C ALA A 153 7.51 -5.20 17.83
N GLY A 154 8.30 -4.36 17.15
CA GLY A 154 8.06 -3.91 15.77
C GLY A 154 7.97 -5.07 14.78
N CYS A 155 8.96 -5.96 14.82
CA CYS A 155 9.07 -7.13 13.94
C CYS A 155 7.84 -8.06 14.00
N PHE A 156 7.17 -8.18 15.15
CA PHE A 156 5.94 -8.98 15.28
C PHE A 156 4.66 -8.16 15.06
N ALA A 157 4.61 -6.94 15.58
CA ALA A 157 3.40 -6.11 15.53
C ALA A 157 3.04 -5.70 14.09
N GLY A 158 4.03 -5.37 13.26
CA GLY A 158 3.82 -4.97 11.87
C GLY A 158 3.10 -6.04 11.04
N PRO A 159 3.67 -7.26 10.89
CA PRO A 159 3.02 -8.36 10.19
C PRO A 159 1.67 -8.76 10.80
N MET A 160 1.55 -8.74 12.13
CA MET A 160 0.29 -9.04 12.82
C MET A 160 -0.81 -8.03 12.47
N PHE A 161 -0.48 -6.73 12.45
CA PHE A 161 -1.41 -5.68 12.02
C PHE A 161 -1.83 -5.85 10.56
N ASN A 162 -0.88 -6.15 9.66
CA ASN A 162 -1.15 -6.38 8.25
C ASN A 162 -2.07 -7.58 8.01
N MET A 163 -1.93 -8.66 8.79
CA MET A 163 -2.84 -9.80 8.71
C MET A 163 -4.23 -9.47 9.28
N LEU A 164 -4.31 -8.85 10.46
CA LEU A 164 -5.60 -8.57 11.10
C LEU A 164 -6.40 -7.51 10.33
N PHE A 165 -5.80 -6.35 10.08
CA PHE A 165 -6.47 -5.25 9.41
C PHE A 165 -6.41 -5.40 7.90
N GLY A 166 -5.25 -5.65 7.30
CA GLY A 166 -5.11 -5.74 5.85
C GLY A 166 -5.91 -6.90 5.25
N LEU A 167 -5.56 -8.15 5.61
CA LEU A 167 -6.27 -9.33 5.11
C LEU A 167 -7.72 -9.39 5.62
N GLY A 168 -7.97 -9.06 6.90
CA GLY A 168 -9.31 -9.05 7.47
C GLY A 168 -10.27 -8.10 6.76
N THR A 169 -9.87 -6.84 6.52
CA THR A 169 -10.71 -5.87 5.78
C THR A 169 -10.89 -6.27 4.32
N ALA A 170 -9.84 -6.79 3.67
CA ALA A 170 -9.94 -7.28 2.30
C ALA A 170 -10.98 -8.40 2.16
N LEU A 171 -10.98 -9.36 3.08
CA LEU A 171 -11.96 -10.46 3.09
C LEU A 171 -13.39 -9.96 3.38
N VAL A 172 -13.55 -9.00 4.29
CA VAL A 172 -14.86 -8.39 4.58
C VAL A 172 -15.41 -7.68 3.33
N ILE A 173 -14.59 -6.88 2.66
CA ILE A 173 -14.97 -6.18 1.42
C ILE A 173 -15.34 -7.19 0.33
N GLN A 174 -14.52 -8.23 0.14
CA GLN A 174 -14.77 -9.24 -0.88
C GLN A 174 -16.04 -10.03 -0.63
N THR A 175 -16.30 -10.39 0.63
CA THR A 175 -17.53 -11.10 1.03
C THR A 175 -18.76 -10.21 0.84
N ALA A 176 -18.66 -8.92 1.17
CA ALA A 176 -19.74 -7.96 0.96
C ALA A 176 -20.07 -7.78 -0.54
N ASN A 177 -19.07 -7.80 -1.42
CA ASN A 177 -19.25 -7.65 -2.87
C ASN A 177 -19.93 -8.86 -3.53
N ILE A 178 -19.73 -10.06 -2.97
CA ILE A 178 -20.25 -11.33 -3.52
C ILE A 178 -21.58 -11.74 -2.86
N TYR A 179 -22.01 -11.03 -1.81
CA TYR A 179 -23.27 -11.27 -1.12
C TYR A 179 -24.46 -11.30 -2.11
N PRO A 180 -25.36 -12.30 -2.02
CA PRO A 180 -25.56 -13.28 -0.93
C PRO A 180 -24.80 -14.61 -1.09
N GLN A 181 -23.93 -14.76 -2.10
CA GLN A 181 -23.18 -15.99 -2.29
C GLN A 181 -22.04 -16.10 -1.28
N ALA A 182 -21.72 -17.33 -0.85
CA ALA A 182 -20.57 -17.57 0.02
C ALA A 182 -19.27 -17.43 -0.77
N TYR A 183 -18.28 -16.75 -0.21
CA TYR A 183 -16.94 -16.69 -0.79
C TYR A 183 -16.22 -18.01 -0.54
N GLU A 184 -15.96 -18.79 -1.60
CA GLU A 184 -15.21 -20.04 -1.51
C GLU A 184 -13.71 -19.77 -1.37
N LEU A 185 -13.11 -20.20 -0.26
CA LEU A 185 -11.67 -20.12 -0.04
C LEU A 185 -10.96 -21.32 -0.67
N HIS A 186 -10.19 -21.06 -1.72
CA HIS A 186 -9.36 -22.06 -2.38
C HIS A 186 -8.03 -22.17 -1.65
N PHE A 187 -7.90 -23.16 -0.77
CA PHE A 187 -6.65 -23.42 -0.06
C PHE A 187 -5.63 -24.11 -0.97
N HIS A 188 -4.73 -23.33 -1.54
CA HIS A 188 -3.56 -23.88 -2.22
C HIS A 188 -2.56 -24.47 -1.20
N VAL A 189 -1.89 -25.55 -1.61
CA VAL A 189 -0.85 -26.23 -0.80
C VAL A 189 0.21 -25.24 -0.30
N SER A 190 0.59 -24.26 -1.11
CA SER A 190 1.56 -23.22 -0.75
C SER A 190 1.14 -22.38 0.47
N ILE A 191 -0.17 -22.15 0.66
CA ILE A 191 -0.70 -21.41 1.81
C ILE A 191 -0.54 -22.25 3.07
N VAL A 192 -0.89 -23.54 3.01
CA VAL A 192 -0.75 -24.47 4.15
C VAL A 192 0.71 -24.56 4.58
N VAL A 193 1.63 -24.70 3.61
CA VAL A 193 3.07 -24.73 3.88
C VAL A 193 3.53 -23.43 4.55
N ALA A 194 3.12 -22.26 4.03
CA ALA A 194 3.44 -20.98 4.65
C ALA A 194 2.93 -20.89 6.10
N PHE A 195 1.71 -21.35 6.38
CA PHE A 195 1.17 -21.40 7.75
C PHE A 195 1.98 -22.33 8.67
N VAL A 196 2.37 -23.51 8.20
CA VAL A 196 3.18 -24.46 8.99
C VAL A 196 4.53 -23.84 9.36
N PHE A 197 5.24 -23.26 8.40
CA PHE A 197 6.53 -22.60 8.65
C PHE A 197 6.39 -21.36 9.54
N LEU A 198 5.32 -20.58 9.37
CA LEU A 198 5.00 -19.44 10.22
C LEU A 198 4.82 -19.91 11.68
N ILE A 199 3.94 -20.87 11.94
CA ILE A 199 3.70 -21.40 13.30
C ILE A 199 4.97 -22.00 13.89
N LEU A 200 5.75 -22.75 13.12
CA LEU A 200 7.01 -23.32 13.58
C LEU A 200 8.02 -22.23 13.97
N SER A 201 8.09 -21.14 13.20
CA SER A 201 8.97 -20.00 13.52
C SER A 201 8.53 -19.25 14.79
N LEU A 202 7.22 -19.01 14.97
CA LEU A 202 6.68 -18.36 16.16
C LEU A 202 6.84 -19.21 17.42
N MET A 203 6.43 -20.48 17.35
CA MET A 203 6.55 -21.42 18.48
C MET A 203 8.00 -21.66 18.84
N GLY A 204 8.88 -21.86 17.86
CA GLY A 204 10.32 -21.98 18.08
C GLY A 204 10.88 -20.75 18.77
N THR A 205 10.52 -19.55 18.32
CA THR A 205 11.00 -18.30 18.92
C THR A 205 10.47 -18.12 20.34
N LEU A 206 9.20 -18.43 20.61
CA LEU A 206 8.62 -18.37 21.95
C LEU A 206 9.35 -19.32 22.91
N LEU A 207 9.60 -20.56 22.50
CA LEU A 207 10.33 -21.55 23.31
C LEU A 207 11.77 -21.12 23.59
N VAL A 208 12.50 -20.65 22.57
CA VAL A 208 13.89 -20.21 22.74
C VAL A 208 13.99 -18.97 23.63
N VAL A 209 13.10 -18.00 23.46
CA VAL A 209 13.08 -16.77 24.27
C VAL A 209 12.73 -17.08 25.73
N THR A 210 11.76 -17.95 25.97
CA THR A 210 11.39 -18.37 27.34
C THR A 210 12.51 -19.16 28.02
N TRP A 211 13.17 -20.07 27.30
CA TRP A 211 14.31 -20.82 27.82
C TRP A 211 15.52 -19.92 28.10
N CYS A 212 15.81 -18.97 27.22
CA CYS A 212 16.96 -18.07 27.33
C CYS A 212 16.69 -16.84 28.24
N ARG A 213 15.71 -16.91 29.16
CA ARG A 213 15.35 -15.85 30.10
C ARG A 213 15.16 -14.48 29.42
N PHE A 214 14.36 -14.47 28.34
CA PHE A 214 14.01 -13.28 27.55
C PHE A 214 15.18 -12.62 26.80
N HIS A 215 16.30 -13.30 26.64
CA HIS A 215 17.41 -12.86 25.80
C HIS A 215 17.46 -13.70 24.52
N VAL A 216 17.46 -13.03 23.36
CA VAL A 216 17.54 -13.71 22.06
C VAL A 216 19.01 -14.02 21.74
N PRO A 217 19.44 -15.29 21.67
CA PRO A 217 20.82 -15.61 21.33
C PRO A 217 21.08 -15.37 19.84
N ARG A 218 22.28 -14.91 19.49
CA ARG A 218 22.68 -14.63 18.09
C ARG A 218 22.54 -15.84 17.16
N PHE A 219 22.79 -17.04 17.69
CA PHE A 219 22.63 -18.30 16.95
C PHE A 219 21.17 -18.51 16.48
N TRP A 220 20.18 -18.09 17.27
CA TRP A 220 18.77 -18.22 16.89
C TRP A 220 18.42 -17.38 15.66
N GLY A 221 19.02 -16.20 15.51
CA GLY A 221 18.88 -15.39 14.30
C GLY A 221 19.34 -16.13 13.04
N PHE A 222 20.49 -16.82 13.09
CA PHE A 222 20.95 -17.65 11.97
C PHE A 222 20.02 -18.83 11.71
N CYS A 223 19.46 -19.45 12.76
CA CYS A 223 18.48 -20.52 12.62
C CYS A 223 17.20 -20.04 11.90
N LEU A 224 16.67 -18.86 12.27
CA LEU A 224 15.50 -18.26 11.61
C LEU A 224 15.75 -17.94 10.14
N VAL A 225 16.93 -17.41 9.80
CA VAL A 225 17.32 -17.18 8.39
C VAL A 225 17.42 -18.51 7.64
N GLY A 226 18.01 -19.54 8.24
CA GLY A 226 18.07 -20.88 7.64
C GLY A 226 16.69 -21.48 7.39
N LEU A 227 15.78 -21.36 8.36
CA LEU A 227 14.38 -21.77 8.25
C LEU A 227 13.67 -21.01 7.12
N TYR A 228 13.91 -19.70 7.00
CA TYR A 228 13.35 -18.89 5.92
C TYR A 228 13.85 -19.33 4.54
N VAL A 229 15.16 -19.57 4.38
CA VAL A 229 15.74 -20.08 3.12
C VAL A 229 15.16 -21.45 2.77
N PHE A 230 15.01 -22.33 3.75
CA PHE A 230 14.41 -23.64 3.57
C PHE A 230 12.93 -23.54 3.16
N PHE A 231 12.16 -22.66 3.79
CA PHE A 231 10.79 -22.35 3.40
C PHE A 231 10.70 -21.92 1.93
N ILE A 232 11.55 -20.97 1.50
CA ILE A 232 11.58 -20.50 0.11
C ILE A 232 11.93 -21.64 -0.85
N ALA A 233 12.91 -22.49 -0.53
CA ALA A 233 13.27 -23.63 -1.36
C ALA A 233 12.11 -24.63 -1.52
N VAL A 234 11.40 -24.94 -0.42
CA VAL A 234 10.22 -25.82 -0.46
C VAL A 234 9.08 -25.18 -1.26
N SER A 235 8.79 -23.90 -1.06
CA SER A 235 7.77 -23.18 -1.82
C SER A 235 8.08 -23.12 -3.31
N LEU A 236 9.34 -22.94 -3.69
CA LEU A 236 9.80 -22.99 -5.08
C LEU A 236 9.64 -24.38 -5.68
N LEU A 237 9.98 -25.44 -4.92
CA LEU A 237 9.83 -26.82 -5.38
C LEU A 237 8.35 -27.15 -5.63
N ILE A 238 7.47 -26.82 -4.70
CA ILE A 238 6.02 -27.04 -4.84
C ILE A 238 5.47 -26.26 -6.02
N ALA A 239 5.87 -24.99 -6.17
CA ALA A 239 5.48 -24.17 -7.30
C ALA A 239 5.93 -24.77 -8.64
N LYS A 240 7.11 -25.40 -8.71
CA LYS A 240 7.56 -26.10 -9.93
C LYS A 240 6.86 -27.42 -10.18
N LEU A 241 6.38 -28.12 -9.15
CA LEU A 241 5.72 -29.42 -9.28
C LEU A 241 4.23 -29.33 -9.65
N GLN A 242 3.62 -28.14 -9.50
CA GLN A 242 2.23 -27.88 -9.86
C GLN A 242 2.06 -27.43 -11.33
N PHE A 243 3.16 -27.29 -12.07
CA PHE A 243 3.25 -27.00 -13.50
C PHE A 243 4.02 -28.14 -14.20
#